data_AF-A0A6N4WCK3-F1
#
_entry.id   AF-A0A6N4WCK3-F1
#
_cell.length_a   1.000
_cell.length_b   1.000
_cell.length_c   1.000
_cell.angle_alpha   90.00
_cell.angle_beta   90.00
_cell.angle_gamma   90.00
#
_symmetry.space_group_name_H-M   'P 1'
#
loop_
_entity.id
_entity.type
_entity.pdbx_description
1 polymer ?
#
loop_
_entity_poly.entity_id
_entity_poly.type
_entity_poly.pdbx_seq_one_letter_code
_entity_poly.pdbx_strand_id
1 'polypeptide(L)'
;MQQTEWAPRPGGVVAFGIVGVVMCIASVTVVTEAPGRILTGVAAVGLILFALGSWRARPRLAITPDGLVYRGWFRSQTLRHPDISLIRITEFRRIGRKVRLLEIDTTDDRLIVLSRWDLGAEPLGVLDALTEAGYAGR
;
A
#
# COMPACT_ATOMS: atom_id res chain seq x y z
N MET A 1 -10.14 14.81 16.21
CA MET A 1 -10.39 14.54 14.78
C MET A 1 -10.03 13.08 14.54
N GLN A 2 -11.00 12.21 14.25
CA GLN A 2 -10.70 10.82 13.88
C GLN A 2 -9.92 10.82 12.56
N GLN A 3 -8.88 9.99 12.47
CA GLN A 3 -8.14 9.80 11.23
C GLN A 3 -9.03 9.03 10.26
N THR A 4 -9.37 9.62 9.13
CA THR A 4 -10.25 9.02 8.10
C THR A 4 -9.51 8.64 6.83
N GLU A 5 -8.22 8.98 6.70
CA GLU A 5 -7.41 8.67 5.52
C GLU A 5 -6.08 8.01 5.92
N TRP A 6 -5.76 6.94 5.21
CA TRP A 6 -4.53 6.15 5.38
C TRP A 6 -3.81 6.02 4.05
N ALA A 7 -2.51 6.27 4.09
CA ALA A 7 -1.67 6.33 2.91
C ALA A 7 -0.25 5.90 3.27
N PRO A 8 0.53 5.38 2.30
CA PRO A 8 1.92 5.05 2.55
C PRO A 8 2.69 6.25 3.10
N ARG A 9 3.76 6.03 3.88
CA ARG A 9 4.57 7.16 4.37
C ARG A 9 5.27 7.88 3.21
N PRO A 10 5.12 9.21 3.04
CA PRO A 10 5.69 9.93 1.88
C PRO A 10 7.21 9.77 1.80
N GLY A 11 7.90 9.85 2.92
CA GLY A 11 9.37 9.70 2.97
C GLY A 11 9.87 8.37 2.39
N GLY A 12 9.17 7.25 2.66
CA GLY A 12 9.56 5.95 2.11
C GLY A 12 9.39 5.88 0.59
N VAL A 13 8.28 6.40 0.06
CA VAL A 13 8.01 6.40 -1.39
C VAL A 13 9.01 7.29 -2.13
N VAL A 14 9.29 8.48 -1.58
CA VAL A 14 10.30 9.40 -2.14
C VAL A 14 11.70 8.78 -2.11
N ALA A 15 12.08 8.12 -1.02
CA ALA A 15 13.37 7.45 -0.90
C ALA A 15 13.57 6.38 -1.99
N PHE A 16 12.58 5.52 -2.23
CA PHE A 16 12.65 4.54 -3.33
C PHE A 16 12.74 5.19 -4.71
N GLY A 17 12.02 6.30 -4.92
CA GLY A 17 12.12 7.09 -6.15
C GLY A 17 13.53 7.64 -6.38
N ILE A 18 14.15 8.23 -5.36
CA ILE A 18 15.52 8.75 -5.42
C ILE A 18 16.51 7.63 -5.72
N VAL A 19 16.43 6.50 -5.00
CA VAL A 19 17.32 5.35 -5.24
C VAL A 19 17.16 4.82 -6.67
N GLY A 20 15.92 4.72 -7.17
CA GLY A 20 15.66 4.31 -8.54
C GLY A 20 16.29 5.26 -9.57
N VAL A 21 16.18 6.58 -9.38
CA VAL A 21 16.81 7.58 -10.26
C VAL A 21 18.33 7.48 -10.23
N VAL A 22 18.93 7.36 -9.04
CA VAL A 22 20.40 7.20 -8.89
C VAL A 22 20.88 5.91 -9.56
N MET A 23 20.17 4.80 -9.39
CA MET A 23 20.51 3.54 -10.07
C MET A 23 20.36 3.65 -11.60
N CYS A 24 19.36 4.40 -12.09
CA CYS A 24 19.18 4.62 -13.52
C CYS A 24 20.38 5.38 -14.11
N ILE A 25 20.82 6.45 -13.43
CA ILE A 25 22.01 7.21 -13.82
C ILE A 25 23.25 6.30 -13.79
N ALA A 26 23.48 5.58 -12.70
CA ALA A 26 24.63 4.69 -12.56
C ALA A 26 24.67 3.57 -13.61
N SER A 27 23.50 3.03 -13.98
CA SER A 27 23.37 2.03 -15.04
C SER A 27 23.97 2.53 -16.36
N VAL A 28 23.73 3.79 -16.73
CA VAL A 28 24.21 4.34 -18.01
C VAL A 28 25.58 5.00 -17.95
N THR A 29 26.03 5.47 -16.77
CA THR A 29 27.30 6.22 -16.64
C THR A 29 28.45 5.42 -16.01
N VAL A 30 28.15 4.47 -15.12
CA VAL A 30 29.16 3.75 -14.32
C VAL A 30 29.30 2.30 -14.76
N VAL A 31 28.19 1.63 -15.11
CA VAL A 31 28.23 0.21 -15.45
C VAL A 31 28.66 -0.01 -16.89
N THR A 32 29.85 -0.58 -17.07
CA THR A 32 30.48 -0.77 -18.40
C THR A 32 30.02 -2.04 -19.10
N GLU A 33 29.80 -3.12 -18.35
CA GLU A 33 29.43 -4.43 -18.91
C GLU A 33 27.94 -4.52 -19.24
N ALA A 34 27.63 -5.06 -20.42
CA ALA A 34 26.25 -5.11 -20.92
C ALA A 34 25.26 -5.83 -19.98
N PRO A 35 25.58 -7.00 -19.39
CA PRO A 35 24.65 -7.68 -18.47
C PRO A 35 24.36 -6.85 -17.21
N GLY A 36 25.40 -6.26 -16.61
CA GLY A 36 25.28 -5.44 -15.40
C GLY A 36 24.44 -4.17 -15.64
N ARG A 37 24.60 -3.56 -16.81
CA ARG A 37 23.84 -2.37 -17.20
C ARG A 37 22.35 -2.70 -17.33
N ILE A 38 22.02 -3.80 -18.01
CA ILE A 38 20.62 -4.24 -18.18
C ILE A 38 19.99 -4.55 -16.82
N LEU A 39 20.67 -5.32 -15.97
CA LEU A 39 20.13 -5.70 -14.65
C LEU A 39 19.87 -4.46 -13.78
N THR A 40 20.85 -3.56 -13.70
CA THR A 40 20.73 -2.32 -12.92
C THR A 40 19.64 -1.40 -13.49
N GLY A 41 19.53 -1.31 -14.82
CA GLY A 41 18.51 -0.53 -15.50
C GLY A 41 17.10 -1.04 -15.23
N VAL A 42 16.88 -2.36 -15.31
CA VAL A 42 15.60 -2.99 -14.98
C VAL A 42 15.23 -2.76 -13.51
N ALA A 43 16.19 -2.92 -12.59
CA ALA A 43 15.96 -2.65 -11.17
C ALA A 43 15.60 -1.18 -10.91
N ALA A 44 16.30 -0.24 -11.58
CA ALA A 44 16.03 1.19 -11.49
C ALA A 44 14.61 1.53 -11.97
N VAL A 45 14.22 1.02 -13.15
CA VAL A 45 12.87 1.21 -13.70
C VAL A 45 11.83 0.62 -12.74
N GLY A 46 12.06 -0.58 -12.21
CA GLY A 46 11.17 -1.21 -11.23
C GLY A 46 10.96 -0.35 -9.98
N LEU A 47 12.02 0.22 -9.42
CA LEU A 47 11.94 1.12 -8.27
C LEU A 47 11.19 2.42 -8.57
N ILE A 48 11.43 3.02 -9.74
CA ILE A 48 10.74 4.25 -10.17
C ILE A 48 9.26 3.97 -10.34
N LEU A 49 8.89 2.90 -11.05
CA LEU A 49 7.50 2.50 -11.24
C LEU A 49 6.82 2.20 -9.90
N PHE A 50 7.50 1.46 -9.01
CA PHE A 50 7.03 1.18 -7.66
C PHE A 50 6.73 2.46 -6.88
N ALA A 51 7.64 3.43 -6.90
CA ALA A 51 7.45 4.71 -6.24
C ALA A 51 6.29 5.51 -6.84
N LEU A 52 6.22 5.63 -8.17
CA LEU A 52 5.17 6.36 -8.88
C LEU A 52 3.79 5.80 -8.58
N GLY A 53 3.61 4.49 -8.69
CA GLY A 53 2.29 3.94 -8.43
C GLY A 53 1.96 3.88 -6.93
N SER A 54 2.95 3.74 -6.04
CA SER A 54 2.73 3.91 -4.59
C SER A 54 2.31 5.34 -4.23
N TRP A 55 2.78 6.33 -5.00
CA TRP A 55 2.33 7.72 -4.89
C TRP A 55 0.92 7.91 -5.44
N ARG A 56 0.64 7.34 -6.62
CA ARG A 56 -0.68 7.43 -7.27
C ARG A 56 -1.80 6.77 -6.47
N ALA A 57 -1.49 5.72 -5.72
CA ALA A 57 -2.44 5.03 -4.86
C ALA A 57 -2.76 5.78 -3.54
N ARG A 58 -2.32 7.04 -3.35
CA ARG A 58 -2.61 7.83 -2.15
C ARG A 58 -3.95 8.58 -2.28
N PRO A 59 -4.79 8.65 -1.23
CA PRO A 59 -4.81 7.78 -0.05
C PRO A 59 -5.22 6.35 -0.45
N ARG A 60 -4.63 5.33 0.20
CA ARG A 60 -4.90 3.93 -0.14
C ARG A 60 -6.21 3.43 0.44
N LEU A 61 -6.58 3.97 1.60
CA LEU A 61 -7.85 3.69 2.25
C LEU A 61 -8.39 5.00 2.83
N ALA A 62 -9.65 5.31 2.59
CA ALA A 62 -10.28 6.50 3.11
C ALA A 62 -11.75 6.25 3.46
N ILE A 63 -12.20 6.73 4.61
CA ILE A 63 -13.62 6.81 4.94
C ILE A 63 -14.15 8.09 4.30
N THR A 64 -15.13 7.93 3.41
CA THR A 64 -15.82 9.04 2.74
C THR A 64 -17.33 8.98 3.03
N PRO A 65 -18.09 10.06 2.78
CA PRO A 65 -19.54 10.04 2.94
C PRO A 65 -20.26 8.95 2.13
N ASP A 66 -19.69 8.58 0.97
CA ASP A 66 -20.27 7.57 0.07
C ASP A 66 -19.91 6.12 0.45
N GLY A 67 -18.91 5.92 1.30
CA GLY A 67 -18.39 4.61 1.66
C GLY A 67 -16.88 4.59 1.97
N LEU A 68 -16.34 3.38 2.13
CA LEU A 68 -14.92 3.12 2.31
C LEU A 68 -14.22 3.04 0.95
N VAL A 69 -13.41 4.04 0.63
CA VAL A 69 -12.69 4.12 -0.64
C VAL A 69 -11.34 3.41 -0.52
N TYR A 70 -11.15 2.37 -1.31
CA TYR A 70 -9.86 1.74 -1.56
C TYR A 70 -9.27 2.23 -2.89
N ARG A 71 -8.03 2.73 -2.87
CA ARG A 71 -7.32 3.15 -4.09
C ARG A 71 -6.14 2.22 -4.36
N GLY A 72 -6.27 1.42 -5.40
CA GLY A 72 -5.18 0.63 -5.96
C GLY A 72 -4.31 1.43 -6.93
N TRP A 73 -3.36 0.75 -7.57
CA TRP A 73 -2.49 1.35 -8.61
C TRP A 73 -3.28 1.88 -9.82
N PHE A 74 -4.27 1.11 -10.26
CA PHE A 74 -4.98 1.36 -11.52
C PHE A 74 -6.46 1.70 -11.33
N ARG A 75 -7.07 1.23 -10.24
CA ARG A 75 -8.50 1.44 -9.96
C ARG A 75 -8.71 1.94 -8.55
N SER A 76 -9.73 2.78 -8.40
CA SER A 76 -10.33 3.10 -7.11
C SER A 76 -11.64 2.33 -7.01
N GLN A 77 -11.96 1.84 -5.82
CA GLN A 77 -13.22 1.17 -5.51
C GLN A 77 -13.82 1.83 -4.28
N THR A 78 -15.11 2.11 -4.32
CA THR A 78 -15.87 2.59 -3.17
C THR A 78 -16.67 1.42 -2.65
N LEU A 79 -16.34 0.95 -1.45
CA LEU A 79 -16.99 -0.15 -0.77
C LEU A 79 -18.03 0.41 0.19
N ARG A 80 -19.30 0.13 -0.05
CA ARG A 80 -20.38 0.43 0.90
C ARG A 80 -20.45 -0.68 1.94
N HIS A 81 -21.16 -0.45 3.03
CA HIS A 81 -21.40 -1.48 4.05
C HIS A 81 -21.88 -2.84 3.51
N PRO A 82 -22.85 -2.94 2.57
CA PRO A 82 -23.28 -4.23 2.02
C PRO A 82 -22.23 -4.90 1.10
N ASP A 83 -21.23 -4.16 0.64
CA ASP A 83 -20.18 -4.70 -0.23
C ASP A 83 -19.08 -5.40 0.59
N ILE A 84 -19.07 -5.21 1.92
CA ILE A 84 -18.05 -5.70 2.83
C ILE A 84 -18.61 -6.91 3.59
N SER A 85 -17.96 -8.06 3.44
CA SER A 85 -18.35 -9.29 4.12
C SER A 85 -17.65 -9.42 5.47
N LEU A 86 -16.35 -9.12 5.55
CA LEU A 86 -15.59 -9.19 6.79
C LEU A 86 -14.39 -8.24 6.74
N ILE A 87 -14.11 -7.57 7.85
CA ILE A 87 -12.83 -6.87 8.06
C ILE A 87 -12.12 -7.53 9.24
N ARG A 88 -10.88 -7.97 9.05
CA ARG A 88 -10.11 -8.65 10.09
C ARG A 88 -8.63 -8.28 10.07
N ILE A 89 -7.95 -8.62 11.15
CA ILE A 89 -6.49 -8.62 11.21
C ILE A 89 -5.98 -10.05 11.06
N THR A 90 -5.07 -10.25 10.11
CA THR A 90 -4.26 -11.48 10.03
C THR A 90 -2.87 -11.18 10.56
N GLU A 91 -2.41 -11.98 11.53
CA GLU A 91 -1.08 -11.87 12.13
C GLU A 91 -0.19 -13.03 11.69
N PHE A 92 1.01 -12.70 11.20
CA PHE A 92 2.06 -13.66 10.86
C PHE A 92 3.28 -13.44 11.75
N ARG A 93 3.89 -14.53 12.21
CA ARG A 93 5.23 -14.48 12.83
C ARG A 93 6.29 -14.89 11.80
N ARG A 94 7.23 -14.01 11.50
CA ARG A 94 8.37 -14.29 10.61
C ARG A 94 9.67 -13.76 11.23
N ILE A 95 10.63 -14.66 11.48
CA ILE A 95 11.98 -14.34 12.00
C ILE A 95 11.91 -13.39 13.21
N GLY A 96 11.21 -13.81 14.26
CA GLY A 96 11.07 -13.02 15.50
C GLY A 96 10.24 -11.74 15.39
N ARG A 97 9.71 -11.39 14.21
CA ARG A 97 8.84 -10.22 14.01
C ARG A 97 7.39 -10.65 13.82
N LYS A 98 6.49 -9.95 14.49
CA LYS A 98 5.04 -10.02 14.23
C LYS A 98 4.69 -9.02 13.13
N VAL A 99 4.03 -9.50 12.10
CA VAL A 99 3.51 -8.70 10.98
C VAL A 99 2.00 -8.82 11.00
N ARG A 100 1.32 -7.68 10.96
CA ARG A 100 -0.14 -7.60 10.90
C ARG A 100 -0.55 -7.06 9.55
N LEU A 101 -1.61 -7.63 9.00
CA LEU A 101 -2.27 -7.19 7.78
C LEU A 101 -3.74 -6.94 8.11
N LEU A 102 -4.28 -5.85 7.57
CA LEU A 102 -5.72 -5.59 7.54
C LEU A 102 -6.27 -6.25 6.28
N GLU A 103 -7.21 -7.17 6.46
CA GLU A 103 -7.92 -7.84 5.38
C GLU A 103 -9.35 -7.32 5.33
N ILE A 104 -9.81 -6.99 4.12
CA ILE A 104 -11.19 -6.62 3.82
C ILE A 104 -11.67 -7.63 2.79
N ASP A 105 -12.50 -8.56 3.24
CA ASP A 105 -13.26 -9.45 2.38
C ASP A 105 -14.51 -8.69 1.90
N THR A 106 -14.82 -8.86 0.62
CA THR A 106 -15.98 -8.25 -0.03
C THR A 106 -17.00 -9.32 -0.40
N THR A 107 -18.23 -8.91 -0.69
CA THR A 107 -19.30 -9.82 -1.12
C THR A 107 -19.14 -10.31 -2.56
N ASP A 108 -18.27 -9.69 -3.36
CA ASP A 108 -17.90 -10.15 -4.71
C ASP A 108 -16.63 -11.01 -4.73
N ASP A 109 -16.36 -11.71 -3.63
CA ASP A 109 -15.24 -12.64 -3.43
C ASP A 109 -13.84 -12.02 -3.62
N ARG A 110 -13.72 -10.70 -3.47
CA ARG A 110 -12.40 -10.02 -3.47
C ARG A 110 -11.87 -9.89 -2.05
N LEU A 111 -10.58 -10.15 -1.92
CA LEU A 111 -9.81 -9.91 -0.71
C LEU A 111 -8.85 -8.75 -0.93
N ILE A 112 -9.01 -7.69 -0.16
CA ILE A 112 -8.08 -6.55 -0.12
C ILE A 112 -7.20 -6.70 1.10
N VAL A 113 -5.89 -6.82 0.88
CA VAL A 113 -4.89 -6.96 1.94
C VAL A 113 -4.06 -5.69 2.03
N LEU A 114 -4.03 -5.08 3.22
CA LEU A 114 -3.35 -3.83 3.50
C LEU A 114 -2.32 -4.02 4.61
N SER A 115 -1.07 -3.74 4.28
CA SER A 115 0.03 -3.77 5.25
C SER A 115 0.22 -2.42 5.94
N ARG A 116 1.09 -2.38 6.96
CA ARG A 116 1.57 -1.12 7.56
C ARG A 116 2.20 -0.17 6.53
N TRP A 117 2.83 -0.71 5.47
CA TRP A 117 3.38 0.13 4.40
C TRP A 117 2.26 0.83 3.62
N ASP A 118 1.17 0.13 3.35
CA ASP A 118 0.03 0.65 2.58
C ASP A 118 -0.76 1.70 3.35
N LEU A 119 -0.96 1.48 4.65
CA LEU A 119 -1.76 2.33 5.51
C LEU A 119 -0.98 3.52 6.09
N GLY A 120 0.35 3.39 6.19
CA GLY A 120 1.20 4.36 6.91
C GLY A 120 0.96 4.42 8.42
N ALA A 121 0.00 3.64 8.93
CA ALA A 121 -0.39 3.49 10.31
C ALA A 121 -0.36 2.02 10.73
N GLU A 122 -0.58 1.74 12.01
CA GLU A 122 -0.69 0.37 12.51
C GLU A 122 -2.03 -0.25 12.07
N PRO A 123 -2.06 -1.41 11.38
CA PRO A 123 -3.30 -2.03 10.91
C PRO A 123 -4.37 -2.22 11.99
N LEU A 124 -3.98 -2.58 13.22
CA LEU A 124 -4.93 -2.70 14.32
C LEU A 124 -5.63 -1.36 14.62
N GLY A 125 -4.89 -0.25 14.67
CA GLY A 125 -5.49 1.07 14.89
C GLY A 125 -6.37 1.54 13.73
N VAL A 126 -6.11 1.06 12.51
CA VAL A 126 -7.01 1.28 11.37
C VAL A 126 -8.29 0.46 11.54
N LEU A 127 -8.21 -0.80 11.98
CA LEU A 127 -9.39 -1.60 12.29
C LEU A 127 -10.24 -0.95 13.39
N ASP A 128 -9.61 -0.40 14.44
CA ASP A 128 -10.30 0.31 15.50
C ASP A 128 -11.10 1.51 14.94
N ALA A 129 -10.46 2.34 14.09
CA ALA A 129 -11.13 3.46 13.44
C ALA A 129 -12.27 3.03 12.49
N LEU A 130 -12.10 1.92 11.77
CA LEU A 130 -13.16 1.35 10.93
C LEU A 130 -14.32 0.80 11.76
N THR A 131 -14.03 0.23 12.93
CA THR A 131 -15.04 -0.25 13.88
C THR A 131 -15.83 0.90 14.46
N GLU A 132 -15.16 1.98 14.88
CA GLU A 132 -15.80 3.21 15.34
C GLU A 132 -16.70 3.85 14.26
N ALA A 133 -16.29 3.73 12.99
CA ALA A 133 -17.08 4.18 11.85
C ALA A 133 -18.17 3.18 11.39
N GLY A 134 -18.35 2.05 12.08
CA GLY A 134 -19.41 1.07 11.82
C GLY A 134 -19.15 0.11 10.65
N TYR A 135 -17.92 0.04 10.14
CA TYR A 135 -17.53 -0.89 9.06
C TYR A 135 -17.13 -2.28 9.54
N ALA A 136 -16.75 -2.43 10.81
CA ALA A 136 -16.31 -3.70 11.41
C ALA A 136 -17.00 -3.95 12.76
N GLY A 137 -16.89 -5.18 13.28
CA GLY A 137 -17.41 -5.54 14.60
C GLY A 137 -18.87 -5.99 14.66
N ARG A 138 -19.46 -6.42 13.53
CA ARG A 138 -20.72 -7.19 13.49
C ARG A 138 -20.47 -8.67 13.30
#